data_AF-A0AAJ2KSA0-F1
#
_entry.id   AF-A0AAJ2KSA0-F1
#
_cell.length_a   1.000
_cell.length_b   1.000
_cell.length_c   1.000
_cell.angle_alpha   90.00
_cell.angle_beta   90.00
_cell.angle_gamma   90.00
#
_symmetry.space_group_name_H-M   'P 1'
#
loop_
_entity.id
_entity.type
_entity.pdbx_description
1 polymer ?
#
loop_
_entity_poly.entity_id
_entity_poly.type
_entity_poly.pdbx_seq_one_letter_code
_entity_poly.pdbx_strand_id
1 'polypeptide(L)'
;SLIDAANSMKDGWWNKVKFFISNASEMSFDDIYQALRMSIKQDDKKWRYVVSVWPDHFVYEEDGENAKPKLFDQKYLISDKVVTLVGDPVEVVRKPTEYEVKTNGETNPMKEKMIAALNAAGVKTEGLTDDQVWDAYNQQM
;
A
#
# COMPACT_ATOMS: atom_id res chain seq x y z
N SER A 1 15.22 31.06 23.56
CA SER A 1 15.70 31.16 22.16
C SER A 1 15.13 29.98 21.40
N LEU A 2 14.62 30.16 20.17
CA LEU A 2 14.08 29.07 19.30
C LEU A 2 15.12 27.98 18.96
N ILE A 3 16.37 28.17 19.39
CA ILE A 3 17.51 27.31 19.12
C ILE A 3 17.60 26.16 20.17
N ASP A 4 17.02 26.31 21.36
CA ASP A 4 17.05 25.23 22.38
C ASP A 4 16.03 24.12 22.13
N ALA A 5 14.98 24.38 21.34
CA ALA A 5 14.03 23.36 20.89
C ALA A 5 14.60 22.41 19.82
N ALA A 6 15.73 22.77 19.20
CA ALA A 6 16.42 21.95 18.20
C ALA A 6 17.36 20.90 18.81
N ASN A 7 17.62 20.96 20.13
CA ASN A 7 18.60 20.10 20.79
C ASN A 7 18.01 18.77 21.33
N SER A 8 16.81 18.39 20.88
CA SER A 8 16.16 17.12 21.21
C SER A 8 16.54 15.97 20.25
N MET A 9 17.42 16.23 19.27
CA MET A 9 17.96 15.21 18.35
C MET A 9 18.97 14.25 19.00
N LYS A 10 19.31 14.42 20.28
CA LYS A 10 20.36 13.63 20.94
C LYS A 10 19.91 12.39 21.71
N ASP A 11 18.62 12.16 21.90
CA ASP A 11 18.16 10.99 22.67
C ASP A 11 16.98 10.28 22.03
N GLY A 12 17.28 9.12 21.44
CA GLY A 12 16.39 7.97 21.31
C GLY A 12 15.11 8.13 20.49
N TRP A 13 14.92 7.26 19.50
CA TRP A 13 13.66 7.04 18.78
C TRP A 13 12.42 7.02 19.71
N TRP A 14 12.57 6.49 20.93
CA TRP A 14 11.54 6.45 21.96
C TRP A 14 11.05 7.83 22.47
N ASN A 15 11.91 8.85 22.48
CA ASN A 15 11.54 10.19 22.93
C ASN A 15 10.76 10.95 21.87
N LYS A 16 11.06 10.72 20.59
CA LYS A 16 10.27 11.26 19.47
C LYS A 16 8.82 10.80 19.56
N VAL A 17 8.59 9.50 19.73
CA VAL A 17 7.24 8.93 19.86
C VAL A 17 6.50 9.49 21.08
N LYS A 18 7.18 9.66 22.23
CA LYS A 18 6.59 10.32 23.40
C LYS A 18 6.23 11.78 23.14
N PHE A 19 7.09 12.54 22.46
CA PHE A 19 6.82 13.95 22.13
C PHE A 19 5.59 14.10 21.20
N PHE A 20 5.45 13.22 20.22
CA PHE A 20 4.30 13.23 19.31
C PHE A 20 3.00 12.76 19.98
N ILE A 21 3.07 11.82 20.93
CA ILE A 21 1.89 11.32 21.64
C ILE A 21 1.47 12.27 22.78
N SER A 22 2.41 12.92 23.48
CA SER A 22 2.11 13.82 24.60
C SER A 22 1.63 15.20 24.18
N ASN A 23 2.00 15.71 22.99
CA ASN A 23 1.47 16.98 22.47
C ASN A 23 0.14 16.82 21.71
N ALA A 24 -0.15 15.64 21.16
CA ALA A 24 -1.41 15.37 20.48
C ALA A 24 -2.59 15.14 21.46
N SER A 25 -2.34 14.90 22.75
CA SER A 25 -3.40 14.64 23.74
C SER A 25 -4.26 15.86 24.09
N GLU A 26 -3.89 17.07 23.64
CA GLU A 26 -4.65 18.29 23.93
C GLU A 26 -5.68 18.69 22.85
N MET A 27 -5.62 18.08 21.66
CA MET A 27 -6.59 18.32 20.57
C MET A 27 -7.34 17.03 20.25
N SER A 28 -8.65 17.13 20.05
CA SER A 28 -9.42 16.00 19.55
C SER A 28 -9.06 15.71 18.08
N PHE A 29 -9.34 14.49 17.63
CA PHE A 29 -9.15 14.14 16.22
C PHE A 29 -9.92 15.08 15.27
N ASP A 30 -11.13 15.50 15.66
CA ASP A 30 -11.93 16.44 14.87
C ASP A 30 -11.27 17.82 14.78
N ASP A 31 -10.74 18.34 15.89
CA ASP A 31 -10.02 19.62 15.88
C ASP A 31 -8.79 19.58 14.97
N ILE A 32 -8.04 18.46 15.02
CA ILE A 32 -6.88 18.24 14.15
C ILE A 32 -7.32 18.20 12.69
N TYR A 33 -8.39 17.46 12.38
CA TYR A 33 -8.92 17.36 11.02
C TYR A 33 -9.38 18.72 10.48
N GLN A 34 -10.10 19.51 11.28
CA GLN A 34 -10.53 20.85 10.89
C GLN A 34 -9.33 21.79 10.67
N ALA A 35 -8.35 21.78 11.58
CA ALA A 35 -7.15 22.60 11.46
C ALA A 35 -6.34 22.24 10.21
N LEU A 36 -6.15 20.95 9.93
CA LEU A 36 -5.51 20.47 8.71
C LEU A 36 -6.27 20.91 7.47
N ARG A 37 -7.60 20.75 7.44
CA ARG A 37 -8.44 21.19 6.33
C ARG A 37 -8.33 22.70 6.08
N MET A 38 -8.23 23.51 7.13
CA MET A 38 -8.03 24.95 7.00
C MET A 38 -6.63 25.28 6.45
N SER A 39 -5.59 24.56 6.89
CA SER A 39 -4.21 24.81 6.46
C SER A 39 -3.98 24.58 4.97
N ILE A 40 -4.66 23.59 4.37
CA ILE A 40 -4.54 23.27 2.94
C ILE A 40 -5.45 24.13 2.04
N LYS A 41 -6.44 24.83 2.62
CA LYS A 41 -7.41 25.65 1.90
C LYS A 41 -6.90 27.04 1.51
N GLN A 42 -5.60 27.31 1.71
CA GLN A 42 -5.03 28.66 1.63
C GLN A 42 -5.06 29.30 0.22
N ASP A 43 -5.35 28.55 -0.84
CA ASP A 43 -5.44 29.07 -2.22
C ASP A 43 -6.77 28.64 -2.87
N ASP A 44 -7.61 29.62 -3.23
CA ASP A 44 -8.95 29.42 -3.83
C ASP A 44 -8.90 28.75 -5.21
N LYS A 45 -7.72 28.65 -5.83
CA LYS A 45 -7.56 28.09 -7.18
C LYS A 45 -7.61 26.57 -7.22
N LYS A 46 -7.37 25.87 -6.11
CA LYS A 46 -7.26 24.41 -6.09
C LYS A 46 -8.12 23.82 -4.98
N TRP A 47 -9.01 22.90 -5.35
CA TRP A 47 -9.76 22.12 -4.39
C TRP A 47 -8.83 21.12 -3.73
N ARG A 48 -8.73 21.20 -2.39
CA ARG A 48 -7.98 20.24 -1.58
C ARG A 48 -8.87 19.56 -0.56
N TYR A 49 -8.71 18.24 -0.41
CA TYR A 49 -9.49 17.43 0.52
C TYR A 49 -8.60 16.50 1.33
N VAL A 50 -8.79 16.45 2.65
CA VAL A 50 -8.03 15.53 3.51
C VAL A 50 -8.57 14.12 3.34
N VAL A 51 -7.72 13.21 2.87
CA VAL A 51 -8.05 11.80 2.59
C VAL A 51 -7.80 10.94 3.82
N SER A 52 -6.69 11.14 4.52
CA SER A 52 -6.30 10.33 5.68
C SER A 52 -5.35 11.11 6.59
N VAL A 53 -5.44 10.89 7.90
CA VAL A 53 -4.65 11.60 8.91
C VAL A 53 -3.96 10.57 9.81
N TRP A 54 -2.65 10.72 10.00
CA TRP A 54 -1.80 9.97 10.92
C TRP A 54 -1.18 10.91 11.95
N PRO A 55 -0.61 10.42 13.07
CA PRO A 55 -0.09 11.29 14.13
C PRO A 55 1.00 12.29 13.72
N ASP A 56 1.77 12.01 12.67
CA ASP A 56 2.92 12.81 12.22
C ASP A 56 2.80 13.35 10.77
N HIS A 57 1.82 12.87 10.02
CA HIS A 57 1.58 13.25 8.63
C HIS A 57 0.12 13.04 8.22
N PHE A 58 -0.29 13.65 7.12
CA PHE A 58 -1.62 13.44 6.55
C PHE A 58 -1.52 13.42 5.02
N VAL A 59 -2.47 12.75 4.40
CA VAL A 59 -2.61 12.70 2.95
C VAL A 59 -3.79 13.55 2.54
N TYR A 60 -3.57 14.45 1.59
CA TYR A 60 -4.62 15.23 0.96
C TYR A 60 -4.64 15.01 -0.55
N GLU A 61 -5.84 15.16 -1.10
CA GLU A 61 -6.12 15.19 -2.52
C GLU A 61 -6.05 16.63 -3.00
N GLU A 62 -5.40 16.87 -4.13
CA GLU A 62 -5.42 18.15 -4.85
C GLU A 62 -5.91 17.91 -6.29
N ASP A 63 -6.70 18.85 -6.80
CA ASP A 63 -7.18 18.83 -8.18
C ASP A 63 -6.03 18.69 -9.19
N GLY A 64 -6.21 17.80 -10.16
CA GLY A 64 -5.19 17.42 -11.12
C GLY A 64 -5.57 17.83 -12.54
N GLU A 65 -4.58 18.20 -13.34
CA GLU A 65 -4.76 18.78 -14.68
C GLU A 65 -5.53 17.88 -15.68
N ASN A 66 -5.62 16.57 -15.45
CA ASN A 66 -6.15 15.59 -16.41
C ASN A 66 -7.21 14.64 -15.81
N ALA A 67 -8.14 15.17 -15.00
CA ALA A 67 -9.24 14.43 -14.36
C ALA A 67 -8.80 13.31 -13.38
N LYS A 68 -7.51 13.24 -13.05
CA LYS A 68 -6.98 12.35 -12.02
C LYS A 68 -6.50 13.20 -10.86
N PRO A 69 -7.13 13.08 -9.69
CA PRO A 69 -6.65 13.80 -8.52
C PRO A 69 -5.26 13.31 -8.10
N LYS A 70 -4.44 14.24 -7.64
CA LYS A 70 -3.12 13.93 -7.09
C LYS A 70 -3.21 13.79 -5.59
N LEU A 71 -2.53 12.78 -5.05
CA LEU A 71 -2.42 12.58 -3.61
C LEU A 71 -1.07 13.11 -3.14
N PHE A 72 -1.08 13.88 -2.07
CA PHE A 72 0.11 14.43 -1.46
C PHE A 72 0.16 14.03 0.00
N ASP A 73 1.31 13.53 0.43
CA ASP A 73 1.66 13.28 1.82
C ASP A 73 2.41 14.49 2.38
N GLN A 74 1.90 15.05 3.47
CA GLN A 74 2.43 16.24 4.12
C GLN A 74 2.58 16.00 5.62
N LYS A 75 3.78 16.26 6.13
CA LYS A 75 4.05 16.20 7.56
C LYS A 75 3.48 17.41 8.26
N TYR A 76 3.04 17.21 9.50
CA TYR A 76 2.56 18.29 10.35
C TYR A 76 3.03 18.11 11.79
N LEU A 77 3.05 19.21 12.53
CA LEU A 77 3.34 19.26 13.96
C LEU A 77 2.18 19.91 14.70
N ILE A 78 1.92 19.42 15.91
CA ILE A 78 1.00 20.05 16.86
C ILE A 78 1.84 20.66 17.99
N SER A 79 1.72 21.97 18.17
CA SER A 79 2.28 22.70 19.31
C SER A 79 1.23 23.67 19.82
N ASP A 80 0.99 23.70 21.13
CA ASP A 80 0.05 24.64 21.77
C ASP A 80 -1.35 24.70 21.10
N LYS A 81 -1.88 23.53 20.71
CA LYS A 81 -3.16 23.37 19.97
C LYS A 81 -3.19 24.02 18.57
N VAL A 82 -2.02 24.27 17.98
CA VAL A 82 -1.87 24.78 16.63
C VAL A 82 -1.20 23.73 15.75
N VAL A 83 -1.81 23.47 14.58
CA VAL A 83 -1.25 22.60 13.55
C VAL A 83 -0.37 23.42 12.61
N THR A 84 0.87 22.98 12.43
CA THR A 84 1.84 23.59 11.51
C THR A 84 2.29 22.57 10.48
N LEU A 85 2.21 22.92 9.19
CA LEU A 85 2.74 22.09 8.10
C LEU A 85 4.27 22.15 8.08
N VAL A 86 4.93 21.01 7.88
CA VAL A 86 6.38 20.90 7.94
C VAL A 86 6.94 20.18 6.72
N GLY A 87 7.89 20.83 6.05
CA GLY A 87 8.53 20.31 4.84
C GLY A 87 7.63 20.41 3.60
N ASP A 88 8.16 19.94 2.47
CA ASP A 88 7.46 19.96 1.20
C ASP A 88 6.50 18.77 1.04
N PRO A 89 5.33 18.96 0.41
CA PRO A 89 4.38 17.88 0.13
C PRO A 89 4.97 16.88 -0.87
N VAL A 90 4.81 15.58 -0.58
CA VAL A 90 5.34 14.49 -1.39
C VAL A 90 4.21 13.83 -2.18
N GLU A 91 4.30 13.80 -3.51
CA GLU A 91 3.27 13.14 -4.35
C GLU A 91 3.27 11.62 -4.11
N VAL A 92 2.14 11.09 -3.65
CA VAL A 92 1.93 9.67 -3.36
C VAL A 92 1.60 8.94 -4.66
N VAL A 93 2.60 8.31 -5.26
CA VAL A 93 2.40 7.42 -6.41
C VAL A 93 2.00 6.04 -5.91
N ARG A 94 0.76 5.64 -6.19
CA ARG A 94 0.31 4.25 -5.95
C ARG A 94 1.15 3.31 -6.81
N LYS A 95 1.95 2.45 -6.17
CA LYS A 95 2.60 1.34 -6.89
C LYS A 95 1.51 0.45 -7.47
N PRO A 96 1.52 0.11 -8.78
CA PRO A 96 0.61 -0.89 -9.31
C PRO A 96 0.74 -2.16 -8.47
N THR A 97 -0.39 -2.73 -8.04
CA THR A 97 -0.39 -4.06 -7.43
C THR A 97 0.08 -5.04 -8.49
N GLU A 98 1.37 -5.40 -8.44
CA GLU A 98 1.95 -6.41 -9.31
C GLU A 98 1.39 -7.76 -8.85
N TYR A 99 0.38 -8.24 -9.58
CA TYR A 99 -0.13 -9.58 -9.38
C TYR A 99 0.89 -10.54 -10.02
N GLU A 100 1.75 -11.13 -9.19
CA GLU A 100 2.41 -12.37 -9.58
C GLU A 100 1.30 -13.40 -9.83
N VAL A 101 1.01 -13.68 -11.11
CA VAL A 101 0.20 -14.83 -11.49
C VAL A 101 1.00 -16.05 -11.08
N LYS A 102 0.77 -16.56 -9.85
CA LYS A 102 1.19 -17.88 -9.44
C LYS A 102 0.37 -18.89 -10.24
N THR A 103 0.76 -19.16 -11.48
CA THR A 103 0.39 -20.42 -12.10
C THR A 103 1.08 -21.49 -11.27
N ASN A 104 0.31 -22.25 -10.49
CA ASN A 104 0.82 -23.49 -9.93
C ASN A 104 1.36 -24.29 -11.11
N GLY A 105 2.68 -24.51 -11.13
CA GLY A 105 3.37 -25.18 -12.22
C GLY A 105 2.66 -26.48 -12.60
N GLU A 106 2.60 -26.73 -13.91
CA GLU A 106 1.89 -27.81 -14.61
C GLU A 106 2.38 -29.25 -14.28
N THR A 107 2.88 -29.51 -13.08
CA THR A 107 3.21 -30.88 -12.64
C THR A 107 1.97 -31.52 -12.03
N ASN A 108 1.18 -32.18 -12.88
CA ASN A 108 0.11 -33.08 -12.46
C ASN A 108 0.69 -34.48 -12.23
N PRO A 109 1.01 -34.91 -10.98
CA PRO A 109 1.60 -36.22 -10.72
C PRO A 109 0.70 -37.39 -11.14
N MET A 110 -0.59 -37.15 -11.32
CA MET A 110 -1.53 -38.14 -11.86
C MET A 110 -1.29 -38.40 -13.35
N LYS A 111 -1.07 -37.35 -14.15
CA LYS A 111 -0.81 -37.45 -15.59
C LYS A 111 0.42 -38.31 -15.87
N GLU A 112 1.50 -38.08 -15.15
CA GLU A 112 2.74 -38.85 -15.29
C GLU A 112 2.53 -40.34 -14.99
N LYS A 113 1.77 -40.67 -13.93
CA LYS A 113 1.43 -42.06 -13.58
C LYS A 113 0.61 -42.75 -14.67
N MET A 114 -0.34 -42.03 -15.27
CA MET A 114 -1.18 -42.59 -16.33
C MET A 114 -0.37 -42.81 -17.61
N ILE A 115 0.49 -41.85 -18.00
CA ILE A 115 1.42 -42.00 -19.12
C ILE A 115 2.32 -43.21 -18.92
N ALA A 116 2.87 -43.39 -17.70
CA ALA A 116 3.71 -44.54 -17.37
C ALA A 116 2.94 -45.87 -17.47
N ALA A 117 1.70 -45.93 -16.97
CA ALA A 117 0.86 -47.12 -17.05
C ALA A 117 0.50 -47.48 -18.51
N LEU A 118 0.15 -46.48 -19.33
CA LEU A 118 -0.15 -46.65 -20.75
C LEU A 118 1.05 -47.11 -21.56
N ASN A 119 2.22 -46.51 -21.34
CA ASN A 119 3.45 -46.94 -21.99
C ASN A 119 3.84 -48.37 -21.58
N ALA A 120 3.61 -48.76 -20.31
CA ALA A 120 3.81 -50.14 -19.84
C ALA A 120 2.85 -51.13 -20.50
N ALA A 121 1.63 -50.71 -20.82
CA ALA A 121 0.65 -51.47 -21.60
C ALA A 121 0.91 -51.47 -23.12
N GLY A 122 1.97 -50.78 -23.59
CA GLY A 122 2.33 -50.68 -25.00
C GLY A 122 1.51 -49.65 -25.80
N VAL A 123 0.77 -48.77 -25.12
CA VAL A 123 0.02 -47.67 -25.74
C VAL A 123 0.92 -46.46 -25.89
N LYS A 124 1.05 -45.93 -27.12
CA LYS A 124 1.82 -44.71 -27.38
C LYS A 124 1.09 -43.49 -26.86
N THR A 125 1.74 -42.75 -25.97
CA THR A 125 1.19 -41.54 -25.32
C THR A 125 1.81 -40.24 -25.84
N GLU A 126 2.82 -40.34 -26.71
CA GLU A 126 3.51 -39.20 -27.31
C GLU A 126 2.55 -38.40 -28.21
N GLY A 127 2.31 -37.14 -27.86
CA GLY A 127 1.43 -36.22 -28.61
C GLY A 127 -0.04 -36.26 -28.23
N LEU A 128 -0.45 -37.06 -27.25
CA LEU A 128 -1.82 -37.05 -26.72
C LEU A 128 -2.05 -35.89 -25.74
N THR A 129 -3.26 -35.33 -25.76
CA THR A 129 -3.71 -34.35 -24.76
C THR A 129 -4.03 -35.04 -23.43
N ASP A 130 -4.10 -34.28 -22.33
CA ASP A 130 -4.34 -34.80 -20.98
C ASP A 130 -5.63 -35.63 -20.89
N ASP A 131 -6.70 -35.16 -21.53
CA ASP A 131 -7.98 -35.87 -21.60
C ASP A 131 -7.86 -37.19 -22.37
N GLN A 132 -7.08 -37.22 -23.45
CA GLN A 132 -6.86 -38.43 -24.24
C GLN A 132 -6.02 -39.47 -23.48
N VAL A 133 -5.06 -39.02 -22.66
CA VAL A 133 -4.32 -39.90 -21.73
C VAL A 133 -5.27 -40.48 -20.67
N TRP A 134 -6.23 -39.70 -20.18
CA TRP A 134 -7.26 -40.18 -19.25
C TRP A 134 -8.19 -41.22 -19.85
N ASP A 135 -8.71 -40.95 -21.03
CA ASP A 135 -9.60 -41.88 -21.71
C ASP A 135 -8.87 -43.18 -22.09
N ALA A 136 -7.63 -43.10 -22.59
CA ALA A 136 -6.83 -44.27 -22.89
C ALA A 136 -6.54 -45.11 -21.64
N TYR A 137 -6.26 -44.47 -20.49
CA TYR A 137 -6.01 -45.16 -19.23
C TYR A 137 -7.26 -45.91 -18.74
N ASN A 138 -8.44 -45.28 -18.82
CA ASN A 138 -9.69 -45.94 -18.44
C ASN A 138 -10.10 -47.08 -19.37
N GLN A 139 -9.66 -47.07 -20.63
CA GLN A 139 -9.89 -48.19 -21.56
C GLN A 139 -8.99 -49.40 -21.30
N GLN A 140 -7.89 -49.22 -20.55
CA GLN A 140 -6.96 -50.28 -20.17
C GLN A 140 -7.30 -50.91 -18.80
N MET A 141 -8.18 -50.28 -18.02
CA MET A 141 -8.68 -50.76 -16.73
C MET A 141 -9.96 -51.57 -16.92
#